data_AF-D3EC09-F1
#
_entry.id   AF-D3EC09-F1
#
_cell.length_a   1.000
_cell.length_b   1.000
_cell.length_c   1.000
_cell.angle_alpha   90.00
_cell.angle_beta   90.00
_cell.angle_gamma   90.00
#
_symmetry.space_group_name_H-M   'P 1'
#
loop_
_entity.id
_entity.type
_entity.pdbx_description
1 polymer ?
#
loop_
_entity_poly.entity_id
_entity_poly.type
_entity_poly.pdbx_seq_one_letter_code
_entity_poly.pdbx_strand_id
1 'polypeptide(L)' 'MKRLFTISTWVVIVTYLLLLMMGWFRGTLSIRAVIFMTVITILIIAIVYGLTKLIRYLNRKLYKELKRMMK' A
#
# COMPACT_ATOMS: atom_id res chain seq x y z
N MET A 1 13.20 3.51 3.63
CA MET A 1 11.99 3.20 2.82
C MET A 1 11.35 1.86 3.15
N LYS A 2 12.05 0.71 3.10
CA LYS A 2 11.41 -0.61 3.36
C LYS A 2 10.66 -0.68 4.69
N ARG A 3 11.28 -0.24 5.80
CA ARG A 3 10.63 -0.22 7.14
C ARG A 3 9.38 0.65 7.19
N LEU A 4 9.45 1.90 6.70
CA LEU A 4 8.29 2.79 6.64
C LEU A 4 7.18 2.19 5.78
N PHE A 5 7.52 1.60 4.64
CA PHE A 5 6.56 0.91 3.79
C PHE A 5 5.85 -0.24 4.51
N THR A 6 6.62 -1.11 5.19
CA THR A 6 6.07 -2.22 5.98
C THR A 6 5.15 -1.74 7.10
N ILE A 7 5.53 -0.65 7.80
CA ILE A 7 4.70 -0.03 8.84
C ILE A 7 3.41 0.52 8.25
N SER A 8 3.48 1.26 7.12
CA SER A 8 2.30 1.78 6.42
C SER A 8 1.38 0.65 5.97
N THR A 9 1.92 -0.45 5.43
CA THR A 9 1.11 -1.62 5.03
C THR A 9 0.45 -2.27 6.24
N TRP A 10 1.16 -2.41 7.36
CA TRP A 10 0.61 -2.95 8.60
C TRP A 10 -0.53 -2.09 9.17
N VAL A 11 -0.37 -0.77 9.15
CA VAL A 11 -1.43 0.17 9.55
C VAL A 11 -2.67 -0.05 8.70
N VAL A 12 -2.54 -0.08 7.37
CA VAL A 12 -3.68 -0.31 6.45
C VAL A 12 -4.38 -1.63 6.75
N ILE A 13 -3.63 -2.70 6.99
CA ILE A 13 -4.18 -4.03 7.30
C ILE A 13 -4.95 -4.02 8.63
N VAL A 14 -4.40 -3.40 9.68
CA VAL A 14 -5.03 -3.33 11.00
C VAL A 14 -6.32 -2.49 10.93
N THR A 15 -6.29 -1.34 10.27
CA THR A 15 -7.47 -0.49 10.09
C THR A 15 -8.57 -1.21 9.31
N TYR A 16 -8.18 -1.98 8.28
CA TYR A 16 -9.11 -2.79 7.49
C TYR A 16 -9.80 -3.88 8.33
N LEU A 17 -9.02 -4.60 9.15
CA LEU A 17 -9.52 -5.62 10.09
C LEU A 17 -10.52 -5.03 11.10
N LEU A 18 -10.22 -3.86 11.66
CA LEU A 18 -11.11 -3.18 12.61
C LEU A 18 -12.44 -2.77 11.97
N LEU A 19 -12.40 -2.22 10.74
CA LEU A 19 -13.60 -1.85 9.98
C LEU A 19 -14.46 -3.08 9.66
N LEU A 20 -13.83 -4.20 9.30
CA LEU A 20 -14.52 -5.47 9.09
C LEU A 20 -15.19 -5.97 10.37
N MET A 21 -14.49 -5.98 11.50
CA MET A 21 -15.06 -6.37 12.79
C MET A 21 -16.27 -5.50 13.14
N MET A 22 -16.14 -4.17 13.09
CA MET A 22 -17.24 -3.25 13.42
C MET A 22 -18.47 -3.48 12.53
N GLY A 23 -18.25 -3.66 11.23
CA GLY A 23 -19.32 -3.81 10.29
C GLY A 23 -19.96 -5.19 10.26
N TRP A 24 -19.22 -6.25 10.66
CA TRP A 24 -19.77 -7.57 10.95
C TRP A 24 -20.66 -7.54 12.21
N PHE A 25 -20.20 -6.89 13.28
CA PHE A 25 -20.98 -6.73 14.52
C PHE A 25 -22.30 -5.97 14.31
N ARG A 26 -22.34 -5.02 13.37
CA ARG A 26 -23.57 -4.28 13.03
C ARG A 26 -24.53 -5.06 12.14
N GLY A 27 -24.18 -6.26 11.67
CA GLY A 27 -25.00 -7.06 10.75
C GLY A 27 -25.19 -6.42 9.36
N THR A 28 -24.54 -5.29 9.10
CA THR A 28 -24.66 -4.50 7.87
C THR A 28 -23.79 -5.01 6.73
N LEU A 29 -22.82 -5.90 7.01
CA LEU A 29 -21.88 -6.40 6.02
C LEU A 29 -22.26 -7.78 5.49
N SER A 30 -22.62 -7.82 4.21
CA SER A 30 -22.71 -9.05 3.44
C SER A 30 -21.30 -9.62 3.17
N ILE A 31 -21.18 -10.94 3.19
CA ILE A 31 -19.94 -11.69 2.84
C ILE A 31 -19.39 -11.22 1.47
N ARG A 32 -20.26 -10.88 0.52
CA ARG A 32 -19.83 -10.35 -0.79
C ARG A 32 -19.10 -9.02 -0.66
N ALA A 33 -19.58 -8.11 0.19
CA ALA A 33 -18.97 -6.81 0.41
C ALA A 33 -17.59 -6.96 1.09
N VAL A 34 -17.45 -7.89 2.02
CA VAL A 34 -16.17 -8.25 2.65
C VAL A 34 -15.15 -8.68 1.59
N ILE A 35 -15.53 -9.62 0.72
CA ILE A 35 -14.64 -10.13 -0.33
C ILE A 35 -14.23 -9.00 -1.29
N PHE A 36 -15.19 -8.20 -1.78
CA PHE A 36 -14.89 -7.07 -2.67
C PHE A 36 -13.92 -6.06 -2.04
N MET A 37 -14.18 -5.69 -0.78
CA MET A 37 -13.32 -4.77 -0.04
C MET A 37 -11.90 -5.34 0.16
N THR A 38 -11.79 -6.66 0.39
CA THR A 38 -10.50 -7.32 0.60
C THR A 38 -9.69 -7.30 -0.70
N VAL A 39 -10.32 -7.63 -1.83
CA VAL A 39 -9.69 -7.59 -3.15
C VAL A 39 -9.20 -6.19 -3.49
N ILE A 40 -10.04 -5.16 -3.27
CA ILE A 40 -9.66 -3.76 -3.51
C ILE A 40 -8.45 -3.36 -2.65
N THR A 41 -8.45 -3.73 -1.37
CA THR A 41 -7.35 -3.41 -0.45
C THR A 41 -6.03 -4.05 -0.90
N ILE A 42 -6.07 -5.32 -1.33
CA ILE A 42 -4.89 -6.02 -1.88
C ILE A 42 -4.41 -5.32 -3.15
N LEU A 43 -5.33 -4.93 -4.04
CA LEU A 43 -5.01 -4.24 -5.29
C LEU A 43 -4.29 -2.91 -5.03
N ILE A 44 -4.78 -2.12 -4.08
CA ILE A 44 -4.17 -0.84 -3.67
C ILE A 44 -2.76 -1.07 -3.14
N ILE A 45 -2.57 -2.05 -2.25
CA ILE A 45 -1.25 -2.37 -1.69
C ILE A 45 -0.28 -2.78 -2.80
N ALA A 46 -0.73 -3.60 -3.77
CA ALA A 46 0.09 -4.02 -4.90
C ALA A 46 0.52 -2.84 -5.80
N ILE A 47 -0.42 -1.94 -6.12
CA ILE A 47 -0.16 -0.72 -6.91
C ILE A 47 0.85 0.18 -6.18
N VAL A 48 0.63 0.43 -4.90
CA VAL A 48 1.51 1.28 -4.06
C VAL A 48 2.90 0.68 -3.95
N TYR A 49 3.02 -0.65 -3.82
CA TYR A 49 4.31 -1.34 -3.82
C TYR A 49 5.04 -1.21 -5.16
N GLY A 50 4.32 -1.40 -6.27
CA GLY A 50 4.85 -1.22 -7.63
C GLY A 50 5.36 0.20 -7.88
N LEU A 51 4.54 1.21 -7.54
CA LEU A 51 4.89 2.63 -7.63
C LEU A 51 6.14 2.97 -6.82
N THR A 52 6.24 2.46 -5.59
CA THR A 52 7.41 2.72 -4.72
C THR A 52 8.69 2.16 -5.33
N LYS A 53 8.63 1.00 -5.98
CA LYS A 53 9.78 0.42 -6.71
C LYS A 53 10.17 1.30 -7.90
N LEU A 54 9.19 1.84 -8.61
CA LEU A 54 9.36 2.69 -9.79
C LEU A 54 9.99 4.04 -9.43
N ILE A 55 9.47 4.70 -8.38
CA ILE A 55 10.04 5.93 -7.81
C ILE A 55 11.49 5.71 -7.40
N ARG A 56 11.80 4.59 -6.73
CA ARG A 56 13.17 4.27 -6.32
C ARG A 56 14.10 4.05 -7.50
N TYR A 57 13.61 3.49 -8.61
CA TYR A 57 14.38 3.33 -9.84
C TYR A 57 14.70 4.68 -10.49
N LEU A 58 13.67 5.52 -10.65
CA LEU A 58 13.82 6.88 -11.16
C LEU A 58 14.78 7.71 -10.31
N ASN A 59 14.64 7.66 -8.99
CA ASN A 59 15.49 8.42 -8.08
C ASN A 59 16.97 7.98 -8.19
N ARG A 60 17.23 6.68 -8.40
CA ARG A 60 18.60 6.17 -8.61
C ARG A 60 19.19 6.60 -9.96
N LYS A 61 18.36 6.69 -11.00
CA LYS A 61 18.76 7.17 -12.33
C LYS A 61 19.08 8.68 -12.27
N LEU A 62 18.17 9.47 -11.72
CA LEU A 62 18.33 10.91 -11.51
C LEU A 62 19.56 11.23 -10.66
N TYR A 63 19.80 10.50 -9.57
CA TYR A 63 20.99 10.70 -8.74
C TYR A 63 22.30 10.44 -9.50
N LYS A 64 22.33 9.44 -10.39
CA LYS A 64 23.50 9.17 -11.24
C LYS A 64 23.72 10.25 -12.30
N GLU A 65 22.66 10.75 -12.90
CA GLU A 65 22.73 11.86 -13.86
C GLU A 65 23.21 13.15 -13.18
N LEU A 66 22.66 13.49 -12.02
CA LEU A 66 23.08 14.65 -11.24
C LEU A 66 24.57 14.57 -10.85
N LYS A 67 25.02 13.39 -10.40
CA LYS A 67 26.43 13.16 -10.05
C LYS A 67 27.38 13.27 -11.26
N ARG A 68 26.90 13.03 -12.49
CA ARG A 68 27.68 13.20 -13.71
C ARG A 68 27.77 14.65 -14.16
N MET A 69 26.74 15.46 -13.93
CA MET A 69 26.77 16.90 -14.24
C MET A 69 27.62 17.71 -13.27
N MET A 70 27.85 17.19 -12.05
CA MET A 70 28.65 17.85 -11.02
C MET A 70 30.17 17.60 -11.16
N LYS A 71 30.61 16.84 -12.17
CA LYS A 71 32.01 16.49 -12.42
C LYS A 71 32.45 17.07 -13.76
#